data_AF-A0A1F7F1E1-F1
#
_entry.id   AF-A0A1F7F1E1-F1
#
_cell.length_a   1.000
_cell.length_b   1.000
_cell.length_c   1.000
_cell.angle_alpha   90.00
_cell.angle_beta   90.00
_cell.angle_gamma   90.00
#
_symmetry.space_group_name_H-M   'P 1'
#
loop_
_entity.id
_entity.type
_entity.pdbx_description
1 polymer ?
#
loop_
_entity_poly.entity_id
_entity_poly.type
_entity_poly.pdbx_seq_one_letter_code
_entity_poly.pdbx_strand_id
1 'polypeptide(L)'
;MVVAAVQKICRGRISTAIARERDYFDNNAHRMNYAKARRRHLPIGSGPMESAIRRVINLRLKGAGIFWSEENAEAMIMLRAFYKAGRWDVLLTLATTPPTNTAKISTN
;
A
#
# COMPACT_ATOMS: atom_id res chain seq x y z
N MET A 1 -12.91 -12.54 -18.50
CA MET A 1 -12.46 -12.01 -17.18
C MET A 1 -11.81 -13.14 -16.40
N VAL A 2 -10.82 -12.83 -15.56
CA VAL A 2 -10.00 -13.83 -14.83
C VAL A 2 -10.86 -14.87 -14.10
N VAL A 3 -11.94 -14.46 -13.45
CA VAL A 3 -12.87 -15.35 -12.74
C VAL A 3 -13.51 -16.40 -13.67
N ALA A 4 -13.97 -16.00 -14.86
CA ALA A 4 -14.54 -16.92 -15.84
C ALA A 4 -13.51 -17.93 -16.38
N ALA A 5 -12.22 -17.54 -16.44
CA ALA A 5 -11.15 -18.44 -16.82
C ALA A 5 -10.84 -19.45 -15.70
N VAL A 6 -10.79 -18.98 -14.44
CA VAL A 6 -10.60 -19.83 -13.25
C VAL A 6 -11.73 -20.86 -13.12
N GLN A 7 -12.98 -20.44 -13.28
CA GLN A 7 -14.15 -21.33 -13.26
C GLN A 7 -14.09 -22.42 -14.35
N LYS A 8 -13.51 -22.13 -15.51
CA LYS A 8 -13.36 -23.11 -16.61
C LYS A 8 -12.31 -24.18 -16.29
N ILE A 9 -11.27 -23.82 -15.53
CA ILE A 9 -10.16 -24.72 -15.13
C ILE A 9 -10.56 -25.58 -13.93
N CYS A 10 -11.36 -25.05 -13.01
CA CYS A 10 -11.80 -25.74 -11.79
C CYS A 10 -12.94 -26.75 -12.05
N ARG A 11 -12.71 -27.80 -12.86
CA ARG A 11 -13.67 -28.90 -13.04
C ARG A 11 -13.22 -30.19 -12.33
N GLY A 12 -14.14 -30.89 -11.68
CA GLY A 12 -13.90 -32.21 -11.07
C GLY A 12 -13.03 -32.16 -9.81
N ARG A 13 -12.17 -33.17 -9.62
CA ARG A 13 -11.33 -33.38 -8.41
C ARG A 13 -10.33 -32.24 -8.12
N ILE A 14 -10.03 -31.42 -9.13
CA ILE A 14 -9.16 -30.23 -9.05
C ILE A 14 -9.88 -29.06 -8.36
N SER A 15 -11.23 -29.03 -8.42
CA SER A 15 -12.02 -27.94 -7.83
C SER A 15 -11.88 -27.88 -6.31
N THR A 16 -11.71 -29.01 -5.62
CA THR A 16 -11.55 -29.04 -4.16
C THR A 16 -10.20 -28.48 -3.70
N ALA A 17 -9.14 -28.70 -4.46
CA ALA A 17 -7.81 -28.19 -4.15
C ALA A 17 -7.66 -26.68 -4.43
N ILE A 18 -8.46 -26.15 -5.37
CA ILE A 18 -8.40 -24.74 -5.84
C ILE A 18 -9.68 -23.97 -5.43
N ALA A 19 -10.55 -24.58 -4.63
CA ALA A 19 -11.83 -23.99 -4.22
C ALA A 19 -11.62 -22.67 -3.49
N ARG A 20 -10.64 -22.63 -2.57
CA ARG A 20 -10.32 -21.45 -1.78
C ARG A 20 -9.89 -20.27 -2.65
N GLU A 21 -9.01 -20.51 -3.62
CA GLU A 21 -8.51 -19.50 -4.54
C GLU A 21 -9.61 -19.03 -5.49
N ARG A 22 -10.43 -19.96 -6.00
CA ARG A 22 -11.60 -19.63 -6.81
C ARG A 22 -12.55 -18.71 -6.05
N ASP A 23 -12.91 -19.08 -4.82
CA ASP A 23 -13.85 -18.32 -4.00
C ASP A 23 -13.27 -16.95 -3.62
N TYR A 24 -11.95 -16.86 -3.42
CA TYR A 24 -11.26 -15.58 -3.25
C TYR A 24 -11.41 -14.67 -4.48
N PHE A 25 -11.15 -15.21 -5.69
CA PHE A 25 -11.27 -14.44 -6.93
C PHE A 25 -12.72 -14.03 -7.22
N ASP A 26 -13.68 -14.88 -6.89
CA ASP A 26 -15.11 -14.59 -7.08
C ASP A 26 -15.58 -13.49 -6.12
N ASN A 27 -15.29 -13.62 -4.81
CA ASN A 27 -15.61 -12.61 -3.81
C ASN A 27 -14.93 -11.27 -4.09
N ASN A 28 -13.70 -11.30 -4.60
CA ASN A 28 -12.91 -10.10 -4.87
C ASN A 28 -13.03 -9.59 -6.32
N ALA A 29 -13.92 -10.17 -7.13
CA ALA A 29 -14.08 -9.84 -8.55
C ALA A 29 -14.35 -8.34 -8.78
N HIS A 30 -15.10 -7.71 -7.86
CA HIS A 30 -15.40 -6.28 -7.87
C HIS A 30 -14.15 -5.39 -7.81
N ARG A 31 -13.05 -5.85 -7.17
CA ARG A 31 -11.77 -5.13 -7.09
C ARG A 31 -10.85 -5.40 -8.28
N MET A 32 -11.11 -6.44 -9.07
CA MET A 32 -10.25 -6.90 -10.16
C MET A 32 -10.57 -6.28 -11.53
N ASN A 33 -11.07 -5.04 -11.55
CA ASN A 33 -11.35 -4.33 -12.81
C ASN A 33 -10.06 -3.76 -13.43
N TYR A 34 -9.17 -4.66 -13.84
CA TYR A 34 -7.90 -4.31 -14.47
C TYR A 34 -8.06 -3.55 -15.79
N ALA A 35 -9.17 -3.77 -16.52
CA ALA A 35 -9.46 -3.02 -17.74
C ALA A 35 -9.70 -1.53 -17.46
N LYS A 36 -10.42 -1.20 -16.38
CA LYS A 36 -10.62 0.19 -15.93
C LYS A 36 -9.31 0.78 -15.38
N ALA A 37 -8.55 0.01 -14.60
CA ALA A 37 -7.27 0.45 -14.07
C ALA A 37 -6.26 0.76 -15.20
N ARG A 38 -6.17 -0.10 -16.21
CA ARG A 38 -5.30 0.09 -17.38
C ARG A 38 -5.68 1.32 -18.19
N ARG A 39 -6.98 1.53 -18.45
CA ARG A 39 -7.47 2.75 -19.14
C ARG A 39 -7.13 4.03 -18.38
N ARG A 40 -7.13 3.97 -17.05
CA ARG A 40 -6.76 5.09 -16.16
C ARG A 40 -5.25 5.20 -15.92
N HIS A 41 -4.41 4.40 -16.59
CA HIS A 41 -2.96 4.36 -16.39
C HIS A 41 -2.57 4.16 -14.92
N LEU A 42 -3.42 3.47 -14.15
CA LEU A 42 -3.15 3.18 -12.75
C LEU A 42 -2.13 2.05 -12.64
N PRO A 43 -1.24 2.08 -11.63
CA PRO A 43 -0.35 0.97 -11.37
C PRO A 43 -1.16 -0.29 -11.01
N ILE A 44 -1.02 -1.34 -11.81
CA ILE A 44 -1.72 -2.63 -11.64
C ILE A 44 -0.87 -3.60 -10.81
N GLY A 45 0.44 -3.41 -10.76
CA GLY A 45 1.38 -4.26 -10.03
C GLY A 45 1.70 -3.74 -8.63
N SER A 46 1.97 -4.66 -7.71
CA SER A 46 2.47 -4.37 -6.36
C SER A 46 3.95 -3.96 -6.32
N GLY A 47 4.70 -4.21 -7.40
CA GLY A 47 6.15 -4.01 -7.46
C GLY A 47 6.64 -2.63 -6.98
N PRO A 48 6.07 -1.50 -7.46
CA PRO A 48 6.45 -0.18 -6.96
C PRO A 48 6.24 -0.02 -5.45
N MET A 49 5.15 -0.57 -4.91
CA MET A 49 4.83 -0.52 -3.49
C MET A 49 5.79 -1.40 -2.66
N GLU A 50 6.03 -2.64 -3.09
CA GLU A 50 6.99 -3.55 -2.44
C GLU A 50 8.41 -2.95 -2.44
N SER A 51 8.79 -2.31 -3.54
CA SER A 51 10.06 -1.61 -3.67
C SER A 51 10.17 -0.42 -2.72
N ALA A 52 9.08 0.34 -2.55
CA ALA A 52 9.01 1.45 -1.60
C ALA A 52 9.16 0.94 -0.15
N ILE A 53 8.40 -0.09 0.25
CA ILE A 53 8.49 -0.71 1.58
C ILE A 53 9.92 -1.19 1.84
N ARG A 54 10.54 -1.87 0.87
CA ARG A 54 11.93 -2.34 1.00
C ARG A 54 12.89 -1.19 1.27
N ARG A 55 12.79 -0.09 0.51
CA ARG A 55 13.77 1.02 0.57
C ARG A 55 13.55 1.99 1.73
N VAL A 56 12.29 2.28 2.05
CA VAL A 56 11.92 3.25 3.09
C VAL A 56 11.96 2.58 4.46
N ILE A 57 11.37 1.38 4.59
CA ILE A 57 11.17 0.70 5.87
C ILE A 57 12.27 -0.33 6.12
N ASN A 58 12.33 -1.39 5.30
CA ASN A 58 13.15 -2.56 5.64
C ASN A 58 14.65 -2.25 5.74
N LEU A 59 15.18 -1.36 4.90
CA LEU A 59 16.61 -1.00 4.94
C LEU A 59 16.99 -0.06 6.09
N ARG A 60 16.03 0.51 6.84
CA ARG A 60 16.33 1.52 7.87
C ARG A 60 15.75 1.22 9.24
N LEU A 61 14.51 0.74 9.28
CA LEU A 61 13.77 0.49 10.51
C LEU A 61 13.88 -0.98 10.95
N LYS A 62 14.20 -1.89 10.03
CA LYS A 62 14.39 -3.31 10.33
C LYS A 62 15.89 -3.64 10.43
N GLY A 63 16.36 -4.00 11.62
CA GLY A 63 17.75 -4.42 11.86
C GLY A 63 17.91 -5.05 13.25
N ALA A 64 18.96 -5.83 13.45
CA ALA A 64 19.22 -6.48 14.73
C ALA A 64 19.56 -5.43 15.80
N GLY A 65 18.91 -5.53 16.96
CA GLY A 65 19.14 -4.63 18.10
C GLY A 65 18.53 -3.22 17.95
N ILE A 66 17.71 -2.98 16.93
CA ILE A 66 17.07 -1.68 16.73
C ILE A 66 15.65 -1.72 17.31
N PHE A 67 15.42 -0.89 18.32
CA PHE A 67 14.11 -0.65 18.90
C PHE A 67 13.70 0.79 18.62
N TRP A 68 12.47 0.97 18.16
CA TRP A 68 11.88 2.29 17.93
C TRP A 68 10.66 2.45 18.84
N SER A 69 10.46 3.64 19.39
CA SER A 69 9.13 4.06 19.79
C SER A 69 8.30 4.38 18.54
N GLU A 70 6.98 4.20 18.62
CA GLU A 70 6.07 4.36 17.49
C GLU A 70 6.17 5.76 16.85
N GLU A 71 6.17 6.81 17.68
CA GLU A 71 6.29 8.20 17.26
C GLU A 71 7.59 8.46 16.48
N ASN A 72 8.72 7.92 16.95
CA ASN A 72 10.02 8.09 16.32
C ASN A 72 10.13 7.29 15.02
N ALA A 73 9.51 6.10 14.95
CA ALA A 73 9.44 5.30 13.74
C ALA A 73 8.63 6.03 12.65
N GLU A 74 7.46 6.59 13.00
CA GLU A 74 6.61 7.32 12.06
C GLU A 74 7.35 8.54 11.48
N ALA A 75 7.97 9.36 12.34
CA ALA A 75 8.77 10.50 11.91
C ALA A 75 9.90 10.09 10.94
N MET A 76 10.60 8.98 11.25
CA MET A 76 11.67 8.46 10.39
C MET A 76 11.15 7.93 9.04
N ILE A 77 10.00 7.26 9.02
CA ILE A 77 9.35 6.80 7.77
C ILE A 77 9.01 8.01 6.90
N MET A 78 8.40 9.04 7.50
CA MET A 78 7.98 10.25 6.80
C MET A 78 9.19 10.95 6.16
N LEU A 79 10.25 11.18 6.94
CA LEU A 79 11.51 11.76 6.50
C LEU A 79 12.11 10.98 5.30
N ARG A 80 12.21 9.65 5.43
CA ARG A 80 12.74 8.77 4.37
C ARG A 80 11.89 8.78 3.12
N ALA A 81 10.55 8.85 3.26
CA ALA A 81 9.64 8.89 2.13
C ALA A 81 9.82 10.18 1.31
N PHE A 82 9.87 11.34 1.95
CA PHE A 82 10.11 12.62 1.28
C PHE A 82 11.50 12.68 0.62
N TYR A 83 12.52 12.17 1.30
CA TYR A 83 13.87 12.07 0.73
C TYR A 83 13.90 11.20 -0.52
N LYS A 84 13.28 10.01 -0.49
CA LYS A 84 13.24 9.11 -1.66
C LYS A 84 12.34 9.59 -2.79
N ALA A 85 11.32 10.38 -2.47
CA ALA A 85 10.47 11.03 -3.47
C ALA A 85 11.14 12.25 -4.13
N GLY A 86 12.30 12.72 -3.64
CA GLY A 86 12.95 13.95 -4.12
C GLY A 86 12.16 15.21 -3.76
N ARG A 87 11.29 15.15 -2.76
CA ARG A 87 10.38 16.24 -2.35
C ARG A 87 10.84 16.85 -1.03
N TRP A 88 12.13 17.11 -0.90
CA TRP A 88 12.72 17.65 0.32
C TRP A 88 12.19 19.06 0.62
N ASP A 89 11.99 19.87 -0.40
CA ASP A 89 11.47 21.24 -0.26
C ASP A 89 10.06 21.28 0.33
N VAL A 90 9.24 20.27 0.01
CA VAL A 90 7.89 20.12 0.58
C VAL A 90 7.98 19.81 2.07
N LEU A 91 8.92 18.95 2.47
CA LEU A 91 9.12 18.63 3.88
C LEU A 91 9.62 19.86 4.66
N LEU A 92 10.57 20.61 4.10
CA LEU A 92 11.05 21.85 4.70
C LEU A 92 9.90 22.85 4.89
N THR A 93 9.09 23.03 3.85
CA THR A 93 7.89 23.90 3.91
C THR A 93 6.95 23.46 5.02
N LEU A 94 6.64 22.16 5.11
CA LEU A 94 5.79 21.60 6.16
C LEU A 94 6.38 21.81 7.56
N ALA A 95 7.69 21.69 7.72
CA ALA A 95 8.37 21.88 9.00
C ALA A 95 8.45 23.36 9.43
N THR A 96 8.55 24.28 8.48
CA THR A 96 8.61 25.74 8.74
C THR A 96 7.25 26.41 8.78
N THR A 97 6.19 25.75 8.30
CA THR A 97 4.84 26.30 8.39
C THR A 97 4.41 26.27 9.85
N PRO A 98 4.07 27.41 10.47
CA PRO A 98 3.58 27.40 11.85
C PRO A 98 2.33 26.53 11.92
N PRO A 99 2.15 25.72 12.98
CA PRO A 99 0.96 24.90 13.12
C PRO A 99 -0.24 25.84 13.11
N THR A 100 -0.99 25.81 12.00
CA THR A 100 -2.25 26.52 11.93
C THR A 100 -3.13 25.83 12.95
N ASN A 101 -3.39 26.52 14.06
CA ASN A 101 -4.26 26.10 15.15
C ASN A 101 -5.61 25.66 14.56
N THR A 102 -5.72 24.39 14.17
CA THR A 102 -6.99 23.75 13.87
C THR A 102 -7.65 23.50 15.21
N ALA A 103 -8.32 24.56 15.68
CA ALA A 103 -9.68 24.46 16.16
C ALA A 103 -9.93 23.27 17.10
N LYS A 104 -9.81 23.55 18.40
CA LYS A 104 -10.83 23.11 19.37
C LYS A 104 -12.20 23.60 18.89
N ILE A 105 -12.82 22.93 17.91
CA ILE A 105 -14.21 23.14 17.51
C ILE A 105 -14.82 21.76 17.31
N SER A 106 -15.39 21.22 18.39
CA SER A 106 -16.67 20.49 18.43
C SER A 106 -16.74 19.60 19.69
N THR A 107 -16.91 20.25 20.84
CA THR A 107 -17.59 19.64 21.99
C THR A 107 -18.62 20.65 22.49
N ASN A 108 -19.79 20.63 21.84
CA ASN A 108 -21.12 20.82 22.41
C ASN A 108 -22.15 20.62 21.29
#